data_AF-A0A521B6R2-F1
#
_entry.id   AF-A0A521B6R2-F1
#
_cell.length_a   1.000
_cell.length_b   1.000
_cell.length_c   1.000
_cell.angle_alpha   90.00
_cell.angle_beta   90.00
_cell.angle_gamma   90.00
#
_symmetry.space_group_name_H-M   'P 1'
#
loop_
_entity.id
_entity.type
_entity.pdbx_description
1 polymer ?
#
loop_
_entity_poly.entity_id
_entity_poly.type
_entity_poly.pdbx_seq_one_letter_code
_entity_poly.pdbx_strand_id
1 'polypeptide(L)'
;MTEHEVQNRLNFLDVINSFLFEDIPVEIKGVTLYRKRNILTDGEKICISQERASLRDFISHKNGEINEKQVRNYKVSQKIEDKINACVIIIKQTNWHKTYKRNY
;
A
#
# COMPACT_ATOMS: atom_id res chain seq x y z
N MET A 1 0.41 -12.47 -15.39
CA MET A 1 0.00 -12.63 -13.98
C MET A 1 -1.25 -13.48 -13.95
N THR A 2 -1.30 -14.46 -13.07
CA THR A 2 -2.52 -15.20 -12.72
C THR A 2 -3.39 -14.35 -11.78
N GLU A 3 -4.69 -14.64 -11.68
CA GLU A 3 -5.58 -13.97 -10.71
C GLU A 3 -5.06 -14.10 -9.28
N HIS A 4 -4.49 -15.26 -8.94
CA HIS A 4 -3.88 -15.49 -7.63
C HIS A 4 -2.71 -14.54 -7.36
N GLU A 5 -1.82 -14.32 -8.34
CA GLU A 5 -0.72 -13.37 -8.22
C GLU A 5 -1.21 -11.93 -8.06
N VAL A 6 -2.26 -11.54 -8.80
CA VAL A 6 -2.87 -10.21 -8.71
C VAL A 6 -3.49 -10.00 -7.32
N GLN A 7 -4.24 -10.97 -6.82
CA GLN A 7 -4.87 -10.88 -5.51
C GLN A 7 -3.82 -10.80 -4.40
N ASN A 8 -2.76 -11.60 -4.47
CA ASN A 8 -1.66 -11.55 -3.51
C ASN A 8 -0.98 -10.17 -3.51
N ARG A 9 -0.70 -9.61 -4.70
CA ARG A 9 -0.10 -8.28 -4.82
C ARG A 9 -1.04 -7.19 -4.30
N LEU A 10 -2.34 -7.27 -4.60
CA LEU A 10 -3.32 -6.30 -4.13
C LEU A 10 -3.43 -6.31 -2.59
N ASN A 11 -3.54 -7.50 -1.98
CA ASN A 11 -3.58 -7.66 -0.53
C ASN A 11 -2.30 -7.10 0.13
N PHE A 12 -1.15 -7.37 -0.48
CA PHE A 12 0.13 -6.83 -0.03
C PHE A 12 0.15 -5.30 -0.07
N LEU A 13 -0.26 -4.69 -1.18
CA LEU A 13 -0.31 -3.23 -1.30
C LEU A 13 -1.35 -2.59 -0.37
N ASP A 14 -2.45 -3.27 -0.08
CA ASP A 14 -3.44 -2.81 0.91
C ASP A 14 -2.84 -2.74 2.31
N VAL A 15 -2.06 -3.74 2.72
CA VAL A 15 -1.31 -3.73 3.98
C VAL A 15 -0.34 -2.55 4.05
N ILE A 16 0.47 -2.37 2.99
CA ILE A 16 1.45 -1.29 2.91
C ILE A 16 0.75 0.07 2.97
N ASN A 17 -0.38 0.21 2.28
CA ASN A 17 -1.17 1.42 2.31
C ASN A 17 -1.69 1.69 3.73
N SER A 18 -2.30 0.72 4.41
CA SER A 18 -2.75 0.91 5.80
C SER A 18 -1.61 1.32 6.73
N PHE A 19 -0.44 0.71 6.59
CA PHE A 19 0.74 1.07 7.38
C PHE A 19 1.23 2.50 7.11
N LEU A 20 1.26 2.94 5.85
CA LEU A 20 1.72 4.28 5.50
C LEU A 20 0.75 5.39 5.91
N PHE A 21 -0.54 5.07 5.86
CA PHE A 21 -1.62 6.02 6.13
C PHE A 21 -2.12 5.99 7.58
N GLU A 22 -1.57 5.15 8.45
CA GLU A 22 -1.79 5.24 9.89
C GLU A 22 -1.08 6.49 10.46
N ASP A 23 -1.77 7.24 11.31
CA ASP A 23 -1.15 8.32 12.08
C ASP A 23 -0.38 7.75 13.27
N ILE A 24 0.90 8.10 13.36
CA ILE A 24 1.75 7.73 14.48
C ILE A 24 2.04 8.94 15.37
N PRO A 25 2.14 8.75 16.69
CA PRO A 25 2.59 9.81 17.59
C PRO A 25 4.07 10.11 17.33
N VAL A 26 4.39 11.39 17.24
CA VAL A 26 5.74 11.94 17.05
C VAL A 26 5.93 13.08 18.04
N GLU A 27 6.97 13.01 18.86
CA GLU A 27 7.30 14.10 19.78
C GLU A 27 8.10 15.19 19.07
N ILE A 28 7.59 16.42 19.08
CA ILE A 28 8.27 17.60 18.55
C ILE A 28 8.27 18.67 19.63
N LYS A 29 9.48 19.04 20.10
CA LYS A 29 9.68 20.08 21.14
C LYS A 29 8.80 19.85 22.40
N GLY A 30 8.66 18.59 22.84
CA GLY A 30 7.87 18.22 24.01
C GLY A 30 6.36 18.12 23.79
N VAL A 31 5.88 18.23 22.54
CA VAL A 31 4.46 18.04 22.19
C VAL A 31 4.30 16.79 21.33
N THR A 32 3.36 15.93 21.70
CA THR A 32 2.96 14.77 20.88
C THR A 32 2.06 15.22 19.74
N LEU A 33 2.52 15.02 18.51
CA LEU A 33 1.74 15.26 17.30
C LEU A 33 1.51 13.95 16.55
N TYR A 34 0.34 13.79 15.96
CA TYR A 34 0.02 12.63 15.14
C TYR A 34 0.32 12.93 13.67
N ARG A 35 1.22 12.15 13.06
CA ARG A 35 1.64 12.34 11.67
C ARG A 35 1.69 11.03 10.92
N LYS A 36 1.46 11.08 9.61
CA LYS A 36 1.72 9.96 8.71
C LYS A 36 3.21 9.62 8.66
N ARG A 37 3.53 8.36 8.37
CA ARG A 37 4.92 7.91 8.19
C ARG A 37 5.55 8.58 6.96
N ASN A 38 6.72 9.17 7.15
CA ASN A 38 7.47 9.85 6.09
C ASN A 38 8.43 8.92 5.34
N ILE A 39 7.95 7.73 4.94
CA ILE A 39 8.76 6.74 4.19
C ILE A 39 8.63 6.99 2.68
N LEU A 40 7.40 7.24 2.23
CA LEU A 40 7.09 7.64 0.87
C LEU A 40 6.56 9.07 0.86
N THR A 41 6.92 9.82 -0.19
CA THR A 41 6.31 11.12 -0.46
C THR A 41 4.85 10.94 -0.87
N ASP A 42 4.06 12.02 -0.85
CA ASP A 42 2.66 11.93 -1.26
C ASP A 42 2.51 11.54 -2.74
N GLY A 43 3.42 11.99 -3.60
CA GLY A 43 3.50 11.54 -4.99
C GLY A 43 3.76 10.04 -5.12
N GLU A 44 4.68 9.50 -4.32
CA GLU A 44 4.97 8.06 -4.33
C GLU A 44 3.81 7.22 -3.75
N LYS A 45 3.07 7.74 -2.77
CA LYS A 45 1.83 7.10 -2.28
C LYS A 45 0.75 7.06 -3.36
N ILE A 46 0.64 8.10 -4.19
CA ILE A 46 -0.28 8.10 -5.34
C ILE A 46 0.09 6.99 -6.32
N CYS A 47 1.38 6.75 -6.57
CA CYS A 47 1.84 5.63 -7.42
C CYS A 47 1.36 4.28 -6.88
N ILE A 48 1.43 4.04 -5.57
CA ILE A 48 0.90 2.81 -4.96
C ILE A 48 -0.61 2.69 -5.19
N SER A 49 -1.36 3.78 -5.02
CA SER A 49 -2.81 3.80 -5.29
C SER A 49 -3.14 3.52 -6.77
N GLN A 50 -2.32 4.00 -7.70
CA GLN A 50 -2.50 3.72 -9.13
C GLN A 50 -2.27 2.24 -9.46
N GLU A 51 -1.25 1.60 -8.88
CA GLU A 51 -1.04 0.16 -9.05
C GLU A 51 -2.19 -0.65 -8.45
N ARG A 52 -2.64 -0.32 -7.23
CA ARG A 52 -3.81 -0.97 -6.62
C ARG A 52 -5.04 -0.88 -7.52
N ALA A 53 -5.27 0.29 -8.12
CA ALA A 53 -6.41 0.51 -8.98
C ALA A 53 -6.29 -0.27 -10.31
N SER A 54 -5.09 -0.33 -10.91
CA SER A 54 -4.80 -1.19 -12.06
C SER A 54 -5.03 -2.68 -11.78
N LEU A 55 -4.62 -3.16 -10.60
CA LEU A 55 -4.86 -4.56 -10.18
C LEU A 55 -6.34 -4.86 -9.96
N ARG A 56 -7.10 -3.92 -9.39
CA ARG A 56 -8.56 -4.06 -9.22
C ARG A 56 -9.29 -4.09 -10.56
N ASP A 57 -8.92 -3.21 -11.50
CA ASP A 57 -9.50 -3.22 -12.84
C ASP A 57 -9.24 -4.56 -13.55
N PHE A 58 -8.04 -5.14 -13.39
CA PHE A 58 -7.74 -6.46 -13.94
C PHE A 58 -8.70 -7.53 -13.39
N ILE A 59 -8.97 -7.53 -12.08
CA ILE A 59 -9.91 -8.47 -11.46
C ILE A 59 -11.34 -8.21 -11.99
N SER A 60 -11.80 -6.96 -12.00
CA SER A 60 -13.13 -6.60 -12.53
C SER A 60 -13.30 -7.01 -13.99
N HIS A 61 -12.27 -6.86 -14.83
CA HIS A 61 -12.30 -7.35 -16.20
C HIS A 61 -12.42 -8.88 -16.26
N LYS A 62 -11.66 -9.62 -15.44
CA LYS A 62 -11.76 -11.08 -15.37
C LYS A 62 -13.15 -11.56 -14.92
N ASN A 63 -13.81 -10.80 -14.06
CA ASN A 63 -15.18 -11.06 -13.63
C ASN A 63 -16.24 -10.62 -14.66
N GLY A 64 -15.85 -9.98 -15.77
CA GLY A 64 -16.77 -9.47 -16.79
C GLY A 64 -17.49 -8.16 -16.41
N GLU A 65 -17.00 -7.44 -15.40
CA GLU A 65 -17.61 -6.20 -14.90
C GLU A 65 -17.24 -4.98 -15.76
N ILE A 66 -16.06 -5.01 -16.40
CA ILE A 66 -15.57 -3.93 -17.27
C ILE A 66 -14.94 -4.46 -18.55
N ASN A 67 -14.82 -3.61 -19.57
CA ASN A 67 -14.12 -3.95 -20.81
C ASN A 67 -12.59 -3.91 -20.62
N GLU A 68 -11.87 -4.75 -21.35
CA GLU A 68 -10.40 -4.78 -21.37
C GLU A 68 -9.77 -3.40 -21.63
N LYS A 69 -10.38 -2.57 -22.50
CA LYS A 69 -9.89 -1.21 -22.80
C LYS A 69 -9.97 -0.24 -21.62
N GLN A 70 -10.74 -0.57 -20.59
CA GLN A 70 -10.87 0.20 -19.37
C GLN A 70 -9.85 -0.21 -18.30
N VAL A 71 -9.12 -1.32 -18.52
CA VAL A 71 -8.11 -1.81 -17.59
C VAL A 71 -6.87 -0.94 -17.67
N ARG A 72 -6.60 -0.20 -16.59
CA ARG A 72 -5.32 0.51 -16.46
C ARG A 72 -4.19 -0.50 -16.39
N ASN A 73 -3.07 -0.20 -17.04
CA ASN A 73 -1.82 -0.93 -16.89
C ASN A 73 -0.79 -0.05 -16.18
N TYR A 74 -0.66 -0.24 -14.87
CA TYR A 74 0.27 0.52 -14.05
C TYR A 74 1.00 -0.38 -13.07
N LYS A 75 2.32 -0.21 -12.99
CA LYS A 75 3.19 -0.85 -12.01
C LYS A 75 4.10 0.21 -11.42
N VAL A 76 4.28 0.21 -10.10
CA VAL A 76 5.22 1.14 -9.46
C VAL A 76 6.66 0.91 -9.94
N SER A 77 7.45 1.99 -9.96
CA SER A 77 8.87 1.92 -10.32
C SER A 77 9.68 1.13 -9.28
N GLN A 78 10.85 0.62 -9.68
CA GLN A 78 11.75 -0.11 -8.78
C GLN A 78 12.14 0.71 -7.54
N LYS A 79 12.36 2.02 -7.70
CA LYS A 79 12.65 2.93 -6.58
C LYS A 79 11.53 2.95 -5.53
N ILE A 80 10.28 2.85 -5.97
CA ILE A 80 9.12 2.78 -5.07
C ILE A 80 9.03 1.38 -4.44
N GLU A 81 9.31 0.31 -5.20
CA GLU A 81 9.39 -1.05 -4.63
C GLU A 81 10.41 -1.17 -3.52
N ASP A 82 11.59 -0.56 -3.68
CA ASP A 82 12.64 -0.62 -2.65
C ASP A 82 12.15 0.04 -1.34
N LYS A 83 11.38 1.13 -1.44
CA LYS A 83 10.74 1.78 -0.29
C LYS A 83 9.59 0.95 0.28
N ILE A 84 8.80 0.29 -0.55
CA ILE A 84 7.77 -0.66 -0.11
C ILE A 84 8.42 -1.80 0.69
N ASN A 85 9.53 -2.35 0.21
CA ASN A 85 10.29 -3.38 0.92
C ASN A 85 10.86 -2.88 2.25
N ALA A 86 11.30 -1.61 2.32
CA ALA A 86 11.68 -0.99 3.58
C ALA A 86 10.50 -0.92 4.57
N CYS A 87 9.28 -0.64 4.10
CA CYS A 87 8.07 -0.69 4.94
C CYS A 87 7.86 -2.09 5.54
N VAL A 88 8.06 -3.15 4.75
CA VAL A 88 7.93 -4.54 5.22
C VAL A 88 8.90 -4.83 6.37
N ILE A 89 10.14 -4.35 6.28
CA ILE A 89 11.15 -4.52 7.34
C ILE A 89 10.66 -3.85 8.62
N ILE A 90 10.18 -2.61 8.53
CA ILE A 90 9.70 -1.86 9.70
C ILE A 90 8.48 -2.55 10.32
N ILE A 91 7.50 -2.95 9.51
CA ILE A 91 6.29 -3.67 9.96
C ILE A 91 6.68 -4.91 10.79
N LYS A 92 7.67 -5.68 10.34
CA LYS A 92 8.18 -6.85 11.05
C LYS A 92 8.88 -6.46 12.35
N GLN A 93 9.76 -5.46 12.32
CA GLN A 93 10.50 -5.00 13.50
C GLN A 93 9.59 -4.45 14.60
N THR A 94 8.56 -3.69 14.22
CA THR A 94 7.62 -3.07 15.17
C THR A 94 6.46 -3.98 15.55
N ASN A 95 6.44 -5.24 15.08
CA ASN A 95 5.30 -6.17 15.24
C ASN A 95 3.95 -5.53 14.86
N TRP A 96 3.94 -4.61 13.90
CA TRP A 96 2.80 -3.73 13.64
C TRP A 96 1.51 -4.51 13.34
N HIS A 97 1.60 -5.63 12.62
CA HIS A 97 0.44 -6.46 12.33
C HIS A 97 -0.28 -6.99 13.58
N LYS A 98 0.44 -7.24 14.68
CA LYS A 98 -0.17 -7.73 15.93
C LYS A 98 -0.93 -6.61 16.66
N THR A 99 -0.44 -5.38 16.56
CA THR A 99 -1.09 -4.18 17.11
C THR A 99 -2.24 -3.70 16.23
N TYR A 100 -2.10 -3.72 14.91
CA TYR A 100 -3.14 -3.35 13.96
C TYR A 100 -4.40 -4.22 14.09
N LYS A 101 -4.25 -5.55 14.18
CA LYS A 101 -5.36 -6.49 14.39
C LYS A 101 -6.03 -6.42 15.77
N ARG A 102 -5.50 -5.66 16.72
CA ARG A 102 -6.18 -5.42 18.01
C ARG A 102 -7.17 -4.26 17.94
N ASN A 103 -7.06 -3.42 16.92
CA ASN A 103 -7.85 -2.19 16.77
C ASN A 103 -8.95 -2.29 15.69
N TYR A 104 -9.08 -3.45 15.02
CA TYR A 104 -10.10 -3.80 14.03
C TYR A 104 -10.47 -5.27 14.18
#